data_AF-A0A966SPZ4-F1
#
_entry.id   AF-A0A966SPZ4-F1
#
_cell.length_a   1.000
_cell.length_b   1.000
_cell.length_c   1.000
_cell.angle_alpha   90.00
_cell.angle_beta   90.00
_cell.angle_gamma   90.00
#
_symmetry.space_group_name_H-M   'P 1'
#
loop_
_entity.id
_entity.type
_entity.pdbx_description
1 polymer ?
#
loop_
_entity_poly.entity_id
_entity_poly.type
_entity_poly.pdbx_seq_one_letter_code
_entity_poly.pdbx_strand_id
1 'polypeptide(L)'
;MPYVNKARPYKKEYKQQKARGELPDRMERQRARRAMDKKGISRKGKDVAHVKALSKGGSNKDGVRLESPHKNRSFPRKSSGAMK
;
A
#
# COMPACT_ATOMS: atom_id res chain seq x y z
N MET A 1 -8.98 26.08 -14.21
CA MET A 1 -8.38 24.72 -14.13
C MET A 1 -7.00 24.79 -14.77
N PRO A 2 -5.93 24.26 -14.15
CA PRO A 2 -4.60 24.28 -14.77
C PRO A 2 -4.69 23.55 -16.12
N TYR A 3 -4.29 24.26 -17.17
CA TYR A 3 -4.56 23.90 -18.56
C TYR A 3 -3.96 22.54 -18.91
N VAL A 4 -4.79 21.57 -19.32
CA VAL A 4 -4.34 20.23 -19.71
C VAL A 4 -3.82 20.32 -21.15
N ASN A 5 -2.56 20.75 -21.31
CA ASN A 5 -1.92 20.95 -22.62
C ASN A 5 -1.83 19.66 -23.47
N LYS A 6 -1.91 18.46 -22.85
CA LYS A 6 -1.76 17.16 -23.53
C LYS A 6 -2.64 16.10 -22.87
N ALA A 7 -3.26 15.23 -23.66
CA ALA A 7 -4.02 14.09 -23.16
C ALA A 7 -3.12 13.16 -22.32
N ARG A 8 -3.63 12.69 -21.17
CA ARG A 8 -2.90 11.82 -20.25
C ARG A 8 -2.55 10.48 -20.94
N PRO A 9 -1.28 10.06 -20.99
CA PRO A 9 -0.86 8.89 -21.75
C PRO A 9 -1.12 7.57 -21.00
N TYR A 10 -2.38 7.17 -20.87
CA TYR A 10 -2.81 5.98 -20.12
C TYR A 10 -2.06 4.68 -20.48
N LYS A 11 -1.79 4.45 -21.77
CA LYS A 11 -1.06 3.27 -22.24
C LYS A 11 0.37 3.20 -21.68
N LYS A 12 1.06 4.35 -21.58
CA LYS A 12 2.41 4.44 -21.03
C LYS A 12 2.40 4.21 -19.52
N GLU A 13 1.45 4.81 -18.81
CA GLU A 13 1.29 4.65 -17.37
C GLU A 13 1.06 3.18 -16.98
N TYR A 14 0.20 2.47 -17.73
CA TYR A 14 -0.06 1.06 -17.50
C TYR A 14 1.18 0.17 -17.73
N LYS A 15 1.95 0.44 -18.80
CA LYS A 15 3.23 -0.27 -19.04
C LYS A 15 4.21 -0.05 -17.90
N GLN A 16 4.35 1.19 -17.41
CA GLN A 16 5.20 1.50 -16.27
C GLN A 16 4.73 0.82 -14.98
N GLN A 17 3.42 0.78 -14.74
CA GLN A 17 2.85 0.08 -13.59
C GLN A 17 3.16 -1.42 -13.63
N LYS A 18 3.01 -2.06 -14.80
CA LYS A 18 3.38 -3.47 -14.99
C LYS A 18 4.87 -3.70 -14.73
N ALA A 19 5.74 -2.83 -15.28
CA ALA A 19 7.18 -2.93 -15.10
C ALA A 19 7.62 -2.81 -13.63
N ARG A 20 6.91 -2.02 -12.81
CA ARG A 20 7.18 -1.89 -11.37
C ARG A 20 6.70 -3.07 -10.53
N GLY A 21 5.87 -3.97 -11.07
CA GLY A 21 5.44 -5.18 -10.34
C GLY A 21 4.60 -4.92 -9.09
N GLU A 22 3.99 -3.73 -8.92
CA GLU A 22 3.27 -3.34 -7.69
C GLU A 22 1.91 -4.02 -7.50
N LEU A 23 1.40 -4.71 -8.53
CA LEU A 23 0.04 -5.26 -8.54
C LEU A 23 -0.20 -6.26 -7.39
N PRO A 24 0.69 -7.24 -7.12
CA PRO A 24 0.46 -8.25 -6.08
C PRO A 24 0.36 -7.60 -4.69
N ASP A 25 1.32 -6.75 -4.32
CA ASP A 25 1.32 -6.03 -3.04
C ASP A 25 0.09 -5.13 -2.86
N ARG A 26 -0.39 -4.53 -3.95
CA ARG A 26 -1.60 -3.71 -3.93
C ARG A 26 -2.84 -4.55 -3.65
N MET A 27 -2.97 -5.70 -4.32
CA MET A 27 -4.05 -6.63 -4.09
C MET A 27 -4.01 -7.17 -2.66
N GLU A 28 -2.83 -7.43 -2.12
CA GLU A 28 -2.67 -7.92 -0.75
C GLU A 28 -3.15 -6.90 0.29
N ARG A 29 -2.77 -5.62 0.15
CA ARG A 29 -3.31 -4.54 1.00
C ARG A 29 -4.83 -4.40 0.86
N GLN A 30 -5.36 -4.56 -0.35
CA GLN A 30 -6.81 -4.49 -0.57
C GLN A 30 -7.55 -5.65 0.10
N ARG A 31 -7.02 -6.87 0.03
CA ARG A 31 -7.54 -8.05 0.72
C ARG A 31 -7.54 -7.84 2.24
N ALA A 32 -6.47 -7.28 2.80
CA ALA A 32 -6.41 -6.95 4.23
C ALA A 32 -7.53 -6.00 4.65
N ARG A 33 -7.74 -4.91 3.90
CA ARG A 33 -8.82 -3.94 4.15
C ARG A 33 -10.19 -4.59 4.07
N ARG A 34 -10.44 -5.35 3.00
CA ARG A 34 -11.71 -6.08 2.82
C ARG A 34 -11.97 -7.10 3.93
N ALA A 35 -10.94 -7.79 4.41
CA ALA A 35 -11.07 -8.74 5.51
C ALA A 35 -11.46 -8.04 6.82
N MET A 36 -10.89 -6.86 7.09
CA MET A 36 -11.25 -6.04 8.26
C MET A 36 -12.66 -5.46 8.15
N ASP A 37 -13.02 -4.96 6.96
CA ASP A 37 -14.36 -4.43 6.68
C ASP A 37 -15.42 -5.55 6.80
N LYS A 38 -15.13 -6.76 6.30
CA LYS A 38 -16.00 -7.95 6.44
C LYS A 38 -16.22 -8.34 7.90
N LYS A 39 -15.24 -8.12 8.77
CA LYS A 39 -15.34 -8.35 10.22
C LYS A 39 -16.06 -7.21 10.96
N GLY A 40 -16.47 -6.15 10.27
CA GLY A 40 -17.12 -4.99 10.88
C GLY A 40 -16.18 -4.10 11.70
N ILE A 41 -14.86 -4.23 11.53
CA ILE A 41 -13.89 -3.49 12.33
C ILE A 41 -13.76 -2.06 11.78
N SER A 42 -14.15 -1.07 12.57
CA SER A 42 -13.99 0.33 12.20
C SER A 42 -12.51 0.71 12.13
N ARG A 43 -12.05 0.99 10.91
CA ARG A 43 -10.69 1.46 10.60
C ARG A 43 -10.59 2.99 10.45
N LYS A 44 -11.62 3.74 10.84
CA LYS A 44 -11.63 5.20 10.71
C LYS A 44 -10.48 5.80 11.52
N GLY A 45 -9.63 6.58 10.87
CA GLY A 45 -8.46 7.21 11.49
C GLY A 45 -7.30 6.26 11.84
N LYS A 46 -7.37 4.98 11.43
CA LYS A 46 -6.32 3.99 11.66
C LYS A 46 -5.87 3.38 10.34
N ASP A 47 -4.59 3.02 10.26
CA ASP A 47 -4.05 2.29 9.12
C ASP A 47 -4.02 0.78 9.43
N VAL A 48 -4.23 -0.04 8.39
CA VAL A 48 -4.02 -1.50 8.46
C VAL A 48 -2.53 -1.76 8.22
N ALA A 49 -1.82 -2.10 9.29
CA ALA A 49 -0.40 -2.41 9.29
C ALA A 49 -0.19 -3.93 9.16
N HIS A 50 0.70 -4.34 8.26
CA HIS A 50 1.13 -5.74 8.19
C HIS A 50 2.15 -6.02 9.30
N VAL A 51 2.06 -7.20 9.91
CA VAL A 51 3.03 -7.58 10.96
C VAL A 51 4.43 -7.69 10.39
N LYS A 52 4.54 -8.38 9.25
CA LYS A 52 5.73 -8.45 8.41
C LYS A 52 5.53 -7.58 7.19
N ALA A 53 6.49 -6.70 6.89
CA ALA A 53 6.38 -5.80 5.74
C ALA A 53 6.37 -6.58 4.42
N LEU A 54 5.49 -6.18 3.48
CA LEU A 54 5.42 -6.79 2.14
C LEU A 54 6.77 -6.73 1.41
N SER A 55 7.51 -5.62 1.57
CA SER A 55 8.86 -5.45 0.99
C SER A 55 9.92 -6.38 1.58
N LYS A 56 9.63 -7.07 2.70
CA LYS A 56 10.51 -8.06 3.33
C LYS A 56 9.90 -9.47 3.23
N GLY A 57 9.00 -9.69 2.27
CA GLY A 57 8.36 -11.00 2.02
C GLY A 57 7.24 -11.35 3.01
N GLY A 58 6.60 -10.35 3.62
CA GLY A 58 5.39 -10.54 4.41
C GLY A 58 4.13 -10.69 3.56
N SER A 59 3.07 -11.19 4.17
CA SER A 59 1.76 -11.42 3.56
C SER A 59 0.62 -11.17 4.56
N ASN A 60 -0.63 -11.25 4.11
CA ASN A 60 -1.78 -11.20 5.03
C ASN A 60 -1.84 -12.38 6.01
N LYS A 61 -1.15 -13.49 5.70
CA LYS A 61 -1.11 -14.68 6.57
C LYS A 61 -0.29 -14.45 7.83
N ASP A 62 0.73 -13.59 7.75
CA ASP A 62 1.57 -13.24 8.90
C ASP A 62 0.84 -12.36 9.93
N GLY A 63 -0.36 -11.89 9.57
CA GLY A 63 -1.22 -11.08 10.41
C GLY A 63 -1.21 -9.60 10.05
N VAL A 64 -2.32 -8.95 10.38
CA VAL A 64 -2.53 -7.50 10.20
C VAL A 64 -3.09 -6.90 11.48
N ARG A 65 -2.68 -5.67 11.79
CA ARG A 65 -3.11 -4.93 12.98
C ARG A 65 -3.54 -3.51 12.62
N LEU A 66 -4.39 -2.92 13.44
CA LEU A 66 -4.75 -1.51 13.32
C LEU A 66 -3.80 -0.67 14.14
N GLU A 67 -3.14 0.28 13.49
CA GLU A 67 -2.24 1.22 14.14
C GLU A 67 -2.58 2.66 13.78
N SER A 68 -2.05 3.60 14.56
CA SER A 68 -2.14 5.01 14.21
C SER A 68 -1.34 5.28 12.92
N PRO A 69 -1.83 6.19 12.05
CA PRO A 69 -1.12 6.54 10.82
C PRO A 69 0.31 7.04 11.07
N HIS A 70 0.51 7.74 12.19
CA HIS A 70 1.84 8.23 12.60
C HIS A 70 2.82 7.07 12.77
N LYS A 71 2.43 6.03 13.52
CA LYS A 71 3.29 4.87 13.79
C LYS A 71 3.52 4.01 12.54
N ASN A 72 2.49 3.81 11.73
CA ASN A 72 2.57 2.97 10.53
C ASN A 72 3.35 3.63 9.37
N ARG A 73 3.60 4.95 9.41
CA ARG A 73 4.29 5.68 8.32
C ARG A 73 5.71 6.12 8.69
N SER A 74 6.08 6.05 9.96
CA SER A 74 7.34 6.56 10.52
C SER A 74 8.50 5.56 10.56
N PHE A 75 8.41 4.43 9.85
CA PHE A 75 9.49 3.43 9.84
C PHE A 75 10.83 4.03 9.32
N PRO A 76 11.96 3.68 9.95
CA PRO A 76 13.28 4.12 9.47
C PRO A 76 13.53 3.61 8.05
N ARG A 77 14.09 4.48 7.21
CA ARG A 77 14.41 4.19 5.82
C ARG A 77 15.91 4.34 5.57
N LYS A 78 16.43 3.54 4.63
CA LYS A 78 17.78 3.74 4.09
C LYS A 78 17.80 4.95 3.15
N SER A 79 18.99 5.45 2.82
CA SER A 79 19.18 6.57 1.87
C SER A 79 18.53 6.34 0.50
N SER A 80 18.39 5.09 0.07
CA SER A 80 17.66 4.70 -1.15
C SER A 80 16.14 4.61 -0.98
N GLY A 81 15.58 5.04 0.16
CA GLY A 81 14.14 5.10 0.41
C GLY A 81 13.48 3.77 0.79
N ALA A 82 14.19 2.63 0.72
CA ALA A 82 13.64 1.38 1.21
C ALA A 82 13.59 1.36 2.75
N MET A 83 12.72 0.52 3.30
CA MET A 83 12.66 0.28 4.74
C MET A 83 13.98 -0.34 5.22
N LYS A 84 14.56 0.22 6.29
CA LYS A 84 15.76 -0.31 6.95
C LYS A 84 15.40 -1.65 7.58
#